data_AF-A0A358S8C0-F1
#
_entry.id   AF-A0A358S8C0-F1
#
_cell.length_a   1.000
_cell.length_b   1.000
_cell.length_c   1.000
_cell.angle_alpha   90.00
_cell.angle_beta   90.00
_cell.angle_gamma   90.00
#
_symmetry.space_group_name_H-M   'P 1'
#
loop_
_entity.id
_entity.type
_entity.pdbx_description
1 polymer ?
#
loop_
_entity_poly.entity_id
_entity_poly.type
_entity_poly.pdbx_seq_one_letter_code
_entity_poly.pdbx_strand_id
1 'polypeptide(L)'
;MKKIFTFAILGGLLLVLLSSISEIPPLGEEKNPSYNEISEYYVTESVQDTGAKNIIAAIITDYRAFDTLGETTVLFTGIAAVSAMIGISHHKGKKEDQEHHG
;
A
#
# COMPACT_ATOMS: atom_id res chain seq x y z
N MET A 1 -24.47 -4.19 -23.64
CA MET A 1 -24.78 -4.98 -22.42
C MET A 1 -23.64 -4.99 -21.41
N LYS A 2 -22.42 -5.44 -21.75
CA LYS A 2 -21.27 -5.45 -20.81
C LYS A 2 -20.98 -4.10 -20.15
N LYS A 3 -20.95 -3.00 -20.92
CA LYS A 3 -20.73 -1.65 -20.37
C LYS A 3 -21.82 -1.22 -19.37
N ILE A 4 -23.08 -1.49 -19.67
CA ILE A 4 -24.22 -1.18 -18.79
C ILE A 4 -24.10 -1.99 -17.48
N PHE A 5 -23.76 -3.27 -17.57
CA PHE A 5 -23.49 -4.11 -16.41
C PHE A 5 -22.31 -3.60 -15.58
N THR A 6 -21.21 -3.19 -16.22
CA THR A 6 -20.07 -2.56 -15.53
C THR A 6 -20.49 -1.27 -14.81
N PHE A 7 -21.24 -0.39 -15.47
CA PHE A 7 -21.72 0.84 -14.83
C PHE A 7 -22.69 0.56 -13.68
N ALA A 8 -23.53 -0.46 -13.78
CA ALA A 8 -24.40 -0.88 -12.69
C ALA A 8 -23.60 -1.36 -11.47
N ILE A 9 -22.53 -2.15 -11.68
CA ILE A 9 -21.65 -2.59 -10.59
C ILE A 9 -20.91 -1.41 -9.96
N LEU A 10 -20.30 -0.54 -10.77
CA LEU A 10 -19.56 0.61 -10.26
C LEU A 10 -20.48 1.59 -9.53
N GLY A 11 -21.69 1.83 -10.06
CA GLY A 11 -22.70 2.65 -9.41
C GLY A 11 -23.19 2.04 -8.09
N GLY A 12 -23.41 0.72 -8.07
CA GLY A 12 -23.76 -0.01 -6.85
C GLY A 12 -22.66 0.07 -5.79
N LEU A 13 -21.40 -0.16 -6.16
CA LEU A 13 -20.25 -0.02 -5.27
C LEU A 13 -20.13 1.41 -4.73
N LEU A 14 -20.30 2.41 -5.60
CA LEU A 14 -20.27 3.81 -5.20
C LEU A 14 -21.36 4.12 -4.15
N LEU A 15 -22.58 3.63 -4.34
CA LEU A 15 -23.66 3.81 -3.37
C LEU A 15 -23.32 3.18 -2.01
N VAL A 16 -22.73 1.99 -1.99
CA VAL A 16 -22.28 1.32 -0.76
C VAL A 16 -21.17 2.11 -0.05
N LEU A 17 -20.23 2.67 -0.80
CA LEU A 17 -19.16 3.49 -0.22
C LEU A 17 -19.71 4.81 0.34
N LEU A 18 -20.65 5.45 -0.36
CA LEU A 18 -21.30 6.68 0.09
C LEU A 18 -22.17 6.46 1.33
N SER A 19 -22.90 5.34 1.43
CA SER A 19 -23.65 5.02 2.64
C SER A 19 -22.72 4.80 3.83
N SER A 20 -21.58 4.15 3.62
CA SER A 20 -20.56 3.94 4.67
C SER A 20 -19.99 5.27 5.18
N ILE A 21 -19.72 6.23 4.29
CA ILE A 21 -19.24 7.57 4.68
C ILE A 21 -20.29 8.32 5.52
N SER A 22 -21.58 8.15 5.23
CA SER A 22 -22.65 8.80 5.99
C SER A 22 -22.75 8.32 7.44
N GLU A 23 -22.17 7.17 7.78
CA GLU A 23 -22.17 6.59 9.13
C GLU A 23 -20.92 6.95 9.94
N ILE A 24 -19.92 7.60 9.33
CA ILE A 24 -18.67 7.95 10.02
C ILE A 24 -18.95 9.01 11.10
N PRO A 25 -18.51 8.80 12.35
CA PRO A 25 -18.69 9.78 13.42
C PRO A 25 -17.99 11.12 13.11
N PRO A 26 -18.51 12.24 13.64
CA PRO A 26 -17.84 13.53 13.60
C PRO A 26 -16.39 13.47 14.07
N LEU A 27 -15.54 14.27 13.44
CA LEU A 27 -14.13 14.39 13.80
C LEU A 27 -14.00 14.96 15.23
N GLY A 28 -13.12 14.35 16.02
CA GLY A 28 -12.84 14.81 17.39
C GLY A 28 -13.84 14.35 18.45
N GLU A 29 -14.88 13.59 18.09
CA GLU A 29 -15.79 13.01 19.08
C GLU A 29 -15.06 11.95 19.93
N GLU A 30 -15.13 12.04 21.26
CA GLU A 30 -14.44 11.11 22.17
C GLU A 30 -14.87 9.65 21.98
N LYS A 31 -16.10 9.43 21.53
CA LYS A 31 -16.66 8.09 21.28
C LYS A 31 -16.31 7.55 19.89
N ASN A 32 -15.44 8.24 19.15
CA ASN A 32 -15.01 7.75 17.84
C ASN A 32 -14.28 6.41 18.01
N PRO A 33 -14.67 5.35 17.27
CA PRO A 33 -14.04 4.03 17.38
C PRO A 33 -12.53 4.02 17.06
N SER A 34 -12.01 5.09 16.44
CA SER A 34 -10.57 5.27 16.25
C SER A 34 -9.81 5.57 17.55
N TYR A 35 -10.48 6.11 18.57
CA TYR A 35 -9.93 6.35 19.92
C TYR A 35 -10.15 5.12 20.80
N ASN A 36 -9.38 4.08 20.52
CA ASN A 36 -9.44 2.80 21.22
C ASN A 36 -8.15 2.52 22.01
N GLU A 37 -8.14 1.42 22.75
CA GLU A 37 -7.04 1.00 23.61
C GLU A 37 -5.71 0.84 22.86
N ILE A 38 -5.75 0.46 21.57
CA ILE A 38 -4.53 0.31 20.76
C ILE A 38 -3.96 1.68 20.41
N SER A 39 -4.83 2.63 20.04
CA SER A 39 -4.41 4.01 19.77
C SER A 39 -3.80 4.67 21.00
N GLU A 40 -4.38 4.44 22.18
CA GLU A 40 -3.86 4.91 23.45
C GLU A 40 -2.51 4.25 23.79
N TYR A 41 -2.42 2.93 23.64
CA TYR A 41 -1.19 2.18 23.87
C TYR A 41 -0.02 2.67 23.00
N TYR A 42 -0.25 2.92 21.71
CA TYR A 42 0.79 3.49 20.85
C TYR A 42 1.22 4.90 21.26
N VAL A 43 0.33 5.69 21.87
CA VAL A 43 0.68 7.03 22.34
C VAL A 43 1.48 6.97 23.64
N THR A 44 1.15 6.06 24.55
CA THR A 44 1.77 6.02 25.88
C THR A 44 3.04 5.16 25.93
N GLU A 45 3.04 4.00 25.27
CA GLU A 45 4.09 2.99 25.46
C GLU A 45 5.16 2.96 24.35
N SER A 46 4.96 3.61 23.20
CA SER A 46 5.85 3.42 22.04
C SER A 46 7.31 3.71 22.33
N VAL A 47 7.59 4.74 23.13
CA VAL A 47 8.97 5.12 23.47
C VAL A 47 9.63 4.06 24.34
N GLN A 48 8.87 3.45 25.25
CA GLN A 48 9.36 2.39 26.14
C GLN A 48 9.57 1.08 25.38
N ASP A 49 8.63 0.72 24.51
CA ASP A 49 8.66 -0.54 23.76
C ASP A 49 9.75 -0.55 22.67
N THR A 50 9.92 0.56 21.95
CA THR A 50 10.75 0.61 20.73
C THR A 50 11.97 1.53 20.86
N GLY A 51 12.00 2.42 21.86
CA GLY A 51 13.02 3.47 21.99
C GLY A 51 12.86 4.63 21.00
N ALA A 52 11.92 4.56 20.06
CA ALA A 52 11.69 5.61 19.08
C ALA A 52 10.81 6.73 19.66
N LYS A 53 11.35 7.95 19.67
CA LYS A 53 10.61 9.15 20.11
C LYS A 53 9.48 9.56 19.15
N ASN A 54 9.54 9.11 17.90
CA ASN A 54 8.51 9.36 16.91
C ASN A 54 7.57 8.15 16.88
N ILE A 55 6.34 8.33 17.39
CA ILE A 55 5.31 7.29 17.46
C ILE A 55 4.99 6.73 16.06
N ILE A 56 4.96 7.57 15.03
CA ILE A 56 4.67 7.10 13.66
C ILE A 56 5.78 6.19 13.16
N ALA A 57 7.05 6.54 13.43
CA ALA A 57 8.18 5.69 13.11
C ALA A 57 8.08 4.35 13.85
N ALA A 58 7.84 4.38 15.18
CA ALA A 58 7.63 3.18 15.99
C ALA A 58 6.53 2.26 15.42
N ILE A 59 5.41 2.85 14.98
CA ILE A 59 4.31 2.08 14.41
C ILE A 59 4.74 1.38 13.12
N ILE A 60 5.34 2.10 12.17
CA ILE A 60 5.66 1.52 10.85
C ILE A 60 6.89 0.61 10.89
N THR A 61 7.87 0.85 11.78
CA THR A 61 9.12 0.07 11.82
C THR A 61 9.13 -1.05 12.85
N ASP A 62 8.32 -0.98 13.91
CA ASP A 62 8.32 -1.97 14.99
C ASP A 62 6.96 -2.66 15.12
N TYR A 63 5.90 -1.94 15.51
CA TYR A 63 4.60 -2.58 15.76
C TYR A 63 3.95 -3.19 14.51
N ARG A 64 4.10 -2.54 13.36
CA ARG A 64 3.55 -2.95 12.05
C ARG A 64 4.64 -3.13 11.00
N ALA A 65 5.82 -3.54 11.44
CA ALA A 65 6.99 -3.75 10.59
C ALA A 65 6.71 -4.68 9.38
N PHE A 66 5.83 -5.67 9.57
CA PHE A 66 5.50 -6.62 8.51
C PHE A 66 4.73 -5.99 7.34
N ASP A 67 3.85 -5.03 7.62
CA ASP A 67 3.12 -4.30 6.57
C ASP A 67 4.10 -3.47 5.73
N THR A 68 5.01 -2.74 6.37
CA THR A 68 6.06 -1.94 5.70
C THR A 68 7.11 -2.80 4.99
N LEU A 69 7.45 -3.99 5.53
CA LEU A 69 8.27 -4.98 4.83
C LEU A 69 7.59 -5.47 3.55
N GLY A 70 6.27 -5.69 3.61
CA GLY A 70 5.44 -6.04 2.45
C GLY A 70 5.48 -4.95 1.39
N GLU A 71 5.25 -3.69 1.77
CA GLU A 71 5.34 -2.52 0.88
C GLU A 71 6.72 -2.44 0.20
N THR A 72 7.79 -2.57 0.99
CA THR A 72 9.18 -2.55 0.48
C THR A 72 9.42 -3.71 -0.49
N THR A 73 8.88 -4.89 -0.21
CA THR A 73 8.98 -6.07 -1.08
C THR A 73 8.27 -5.86 -2.41
N VAL A 74 7.06 -5.26 -2.40
CA VAL A 74 6.33 -4.93 -3.63
C VAL A 74 7.11 -3.93 -4.48
N LEU A 75 7.62 -2.86 -3.88
CA LEU A 75 8.43 -1.86 -4.57
C LEU A 75 9.72 -2.48 -5.14
N PHE A 76 10.45 -3.26 -4.33
CA PHE A 76 11.65 -3.96 -4.76
C PHE A 76 11.37 -4.89 -5.94
N THR A 77 10.29 -5.67 -5.87
CA THR A 77 9.89 -6.60 -6.94
C THR A 77 9.56 -5.84 -8.23
N GLY A 78 8.85 -4.70 -8.12
CA GLY A 78 8.56 -3.83 -9.26
C GLY A 78 9.82 -3.29 -9.93
N ILE A 79 10.78 -2.79 -9.13
CA ILE A 79 12.08 -2.31 -9.62
C ILE A 79 12.85 -3.45 -10.28
N ALA A 80 12.97 -4.61 -9.61
CA ALA A 80 13.67 -5.77 -10.13
C ALA A 80 13.08 -6.26 -11.46
N ALA A 81 11.75 -6.29 -11.58
CA ALA A 81 11.06 -6.68 -12.81
C ALA A 81 11.37 -5.72 -13.98
N VAL A 82 11.32 -4.40 -13.73
CA VAL A 82 11.65 -3.40 -14.75
C VAL A 82 13.12 -3.47 -15.14
N SER A 83 14.03 -3.57 -14.16
CA SER A 83 15.47 -3.71 -14.42
C SER A 83 15.79 -4.97 -15.22
N ALA A 84 15.15 -6.10 -14.91
CA ALA A 84 15.30 -7.33 -15.67
C ALA A 84 14.79 -7.17 -17.11
N MET A 85 13.61 -6.56 -17.31
CA MET A 85 13.04 -6.33 -18.64
C MET A 85 13.96 -5.44 -19.51
N ILE A 86 14.50 -4.36 -18.95
CA ILE A 86 15.45 -3.47 -19.67
C ILE A 86 16.76 -4.21 -19.97
N GLY A 87 17.32 -4.93 -18.99
CA GLY A 87 18.56 -5.71 -19.17
C GLY A 87 18.43 -6.83 -20.21
N ILE A 88 17.28 -7.51 -20.27
CA ILE A 88 16.97 -8.53 -21.28
C ILE A 88 16.84 -7.89 -22.67
N SER A 89 16.21 -6.72 -22.78
CA SER A 89 16.06 -6.01 -24.06
C SER A 89 17.41 -5.64 -24.69
N HIS A 90 18.39 -5.23 -23.86
CA HIS A 90 19.72 -4.88 -24.33
C HIS A 90 20.54 -6.09 -24.82
N HIS A 91 20.27 -7.29 -24.29
CA HIS A 91 20.95 -8.52 -24.71
C HIS A 91 20.37 -9.10 -26.01
N LYS A 92 19.09 -8.84 -26.30
CA LYS A 92 18.42 -9.32 -27.51
C LYS A 92 18.87 -8.56 -28.77
N GLY A 93 18.99 -7.23 -28.70
CA GLY A 93 19.49 -6.42 -29.82
C GLY A 93 20.92 -6.78 -30.23
N LYS A 94 21.80 -7.07 -29.25
CA LYS A 94 23.18 -7.51 -29.52
C LYS A 94 23.30 -8.87 -30.23
N LYS A 95 22.32 -9.77 -30.06
CA LYS A 95 22.30 -11.06 -30.76
C LYS A 95 21.80 -10.92 -32.19
N GLU A 96 20.78 -10.10 -32.41
CA GLU A 96 20.25 -9.82 -33.76
C GLU A 96 21.28 -9.10 -34.64
N ASP A 97 22.05 -8.16 -34.08
CA ASP A 97 23.14 -7.47 -34.81
C ASP A 97 24.31 -8.40 -35.19
N GLN A 98 24.56 -9.46 -34.42
CA GLN A 98 25.62 -10.44 -34.70
C GLN A 98 25.19 -11.48 -35.74
N GLU A 99 23.91 -11.86 -35.78
CA GLU A 99 23.38 -12.79 -36.78
C GLU A 99 23.20 -12.15 -38.17
N HIS A 100 22.93 -10.84 -38.24
CA HIS A 100 22.78 -10.14 -39.53
C HIS A 100 24.11 -9.79 -40.23
N HIS A 101 25.24 -9.93 -39.54
CA HIS A 101 26.58 -9.60 -40.05
C HIS A 101 27.51 -10.83 -40.20
N GLY A 102 27.00 -12.06 -40.04
CA GLY A 102 27.71 -13.30 -40.35
C GLY A 102 27.28 -13.90 -41.69
#